data_AF-A0A7J9YRT0-F1
#
_entry.id   AF-A0A7J9YRT0-F1
#
_cell.length_a   1.000
_cell.length_b   1.000
_cell.length_c   1.000
_cell.angle_alpha   90.00
_cell.angle_beta   90.00
_cell.angle_gamma   90.00
#
_symmetry.space_group_name_H-M   'P 1'
#
loop_
_entity.id
_entity.type
_entity.pdbx_description
1 polymer ?
#
loop_
_entity_poly.entity_id
_entity_poly.type
_entity_poly.pdbx_seq_one_letter_code
_entity_poly.pdbx_strand_id
1 'polypeptide(L)' 'MSGPEIASIWDRVARVYDWQLPLERRPVEAAVELADPGPEDHVLDVATGTGAVLRALVRRPSRPATVTGLDKSD' A
#
# COMPACT_ATOMS: atom_id res chain seq x y z
N MET A 1 -0.73 -18.85 -17.78
CA MET A 1 0.08 -18.70 -16.55
C MET A 1 -0.81 -18.96 -15.36
N SER A 2 -0.37 -19.80 -14.44
CA SER A 2 -1.14 -20.16 -13.25
C SER A 2 -0.92 -19.15 -12.12
N GLY A 3 -1.89 -19.02 -11.21
CA GLY A 3 -1.81 -18.12 -10.05
C GLY A 3 -0.54 -18.21 -9.18
N PRO A 4 0.04 -19.40 -8.88
CA PRO A 4 1.24 -19.49 -8.04
C PRO A 4 2.52 -18.99 -8.72
N GLU A 5 2.64 -19.11 -10.04
CA GLU A 5 3.82 -18.68 -10.80
C GLU A 5 4.01 -17.15 -10.73
N ILE A 6 2.90 -16.41 -10.80
CA ILE A 6 2.87 -14.94 -10.69
C ILE A 6 3.32 -14.46 -9.31
N ALA A 7 2.93 -15.14 -8.23
CA ALA A 7 3.28 -14.76 -6.86
C ALA A 7 4.81 -14.81 -6.65
N SER A 8 5.46 -15.90 -7.07
CA SER A 8 6.91 -16.06 -6.89
C SER A 8 7.76 -15.02 -7.64
N ILE A 9 7.28 -14.53 -8.78
CA ILE A 9 7.92 -13.45 -9.54
C ILE A 9 7.81 -12.14 -8.75
N TRP A 10 6.63 -11.87 -8.18
CA TRP A 10 6.43 -10.68 -7.34
C TRP A 10 7.30 -10.71 -6.09
N ASP A 11 7.42 -11.84 -5.39
CA ASP A 11 8.29 -11.96 -4.21
C ASP A 11 9.76 -11.62 -4.55
N ARG A 12 10.23 -12.05 -5.72
CA ARG A 12 11.60 -11.82 -6.18
C ARG A 12 11.85 -10.39 -6.67
N VAL A 13 10.83 -9.75 -7.24
CA VAL A 13 10.93 -8.42 -7.86
C VAL A 13 10.54 -7.30 -6.88
N ALA A 14 9.74 -7.58 -5.85
CA ALA A 14 9.33 -6.63 -4.82
C ALA A 14 10.53 -5.93 -4.17
N ARG A 15 11.58 -6.70 -3.85
CA ARG A 15 12.83 -6.18 -3.30
C ARG A 15 13.60 -5.22 -4.22
N VAL A 16 13.33 -5.23 -5.52
CA VAL A 16 13.90 -4.31 -6.52
C VAL A 16 12.99 -3.10 -6.73
N TYR A 17 11.67 -3.27 -6.64
CA TYR A 17 10.70 -2.18 -6.61
C TYR A 17 10.84 -1.30 -5.36
N ASP A 18 11.24 -1.87 -4.23
CA ASP A 18 11.53 -1.10 -3.01
C ASP A 18 12.60 0.00 -3.23
N TRP A 19 13.48 -0.15 -4.22
CA TRP A 19 14.47 0.88 -4.58
C TRP A 19 13.87 2.03 -5.39
N GLN A 20 12.68 1.86 -5.96
CA GLN A 20 11.91 2.91 -6.62
C GLN A 20 10.92 3.62 -5.67
N LEU A 21 10.65 3.08 -4.47
CA LEU A 21 9.78 3.71 -3.46
C LEU A 21 10.10 5.18 -3.11
N PRO A 22 11.36 5.68 -3.14
CA PRO A 22 11.62 7.10 -2.95
C PRO A 22 10.95 8.00 -4.01
N LEU A 23 10.67 7.47 -5.20
CA LEU A 23 9.93 8.15 -6.27
C LEU A 23 8.40 8.04 -6.08
N GLU A 24 7.92 7.06 -5.31
CA GLU A 24 6.49 6.77 -5.12
C GLU A 24 5.86 7.55 -3.97
N ARG A 25 6.65 8.23 -3.14
CA ARG A 25 6.13 9.02 -2.02
C ARG A 25 5.09 10.06 -2.45
N ARG A 26 5.36 10.78 -3.54
CA ARG A 26 4.42 11.79 -4.08
C ARG A 26 3.14 11.15 -4.64
N PRO A 27 3.21 10.12 -5.49
CA PRO A 27 2.02 9.37 -5.90
C PRO A 27 1.18 8.82 -4.73
N VAL A 28 1.82 8.26 -3.70
CA VAL A 28 1.12 7.75 -2.51
C VAL A 28 0.43 8.87 -1.73
N GLU A 29 1.13 9.98 -1.50
CA GLU A 29 0.55 11.15 -0.83
C GLU A 29 -0.65 11.71 -1.63
N ALA A 30 -0.53 11.81 -2.96
CA ALA A 30 -1.62 12.26 -3.83
C ALA A 30 -2.81 11.29 -3.84
N ALA A 31 -2.57 9.98 -3.87
CA ALA A 31 -3.63 8.98 -3.81
C ALA A 31 -4.39 9.06 -2.48
N VAL A 32 -3.66 9.23 -1.38
CA VAL A 32 -4.25 9.39 -0.04
C VAL A 32 -4.99 10.72 0.10
N GLU A 33 -4.54 11.79 -0.55
CA GLU A 33 -5.26 13.07 -0.61
C GLU A 33 -6.55 12.95 -1.40
N LEU A 34 -6.51 12.33 -2.60
CA LEU A 34 -7.68 12.12 -3.44
C LEU A 34 -8.74 11.22 -2.80
N ALA A 35 -8.32 10.22 -2.04
CA ALA A 35 -9.23 9.34 -1.32
C ALA A 35 -9.87 10.02 -0.09
N ASP A 36 -9.29 11.13 0.37
CA ASP A 36 -9.67 11.91 1.55
C ASP A 36 -10.26 11.11 2.73
N PRO A 37 -9.55 10.09 3.25
CA PRO A 37 -10.10 9.26 4.31
C PRO A 37 -10.06 10.00 5.65
N GLY A 38 -11.18 9.94 6.37
CA GLY A 38 -11.43 10.60 7.65
C GLY A 38 -11.55 9.63 8.84
N PRO A 39 -11.71 10.16 10.06
CA PRO A 39 -11.59 9.40 11.31
C PRO A 39 -12.65 8.33 11.53
N GLU A 40 -13.78 8.39 10.84
CA GLU A 40 -14.84 7.39 10.90
C GLU A 40 -14.71 6.31 9.82
N ASP A 41 -13.72 6.43 8.92
CA ASP A 41 -13.60 5.54 7.77
C ASP A 41 -12.84 4.25 8.10
N HIS A 42 -13.26 3.19 7.39
CA HIS A 42 -12.59 1.90 7.37
C HIS A 42 -11.92 1.71 6.00
N VAL A 43 -10.59 1.74 5.97
CA VAL A 43 -9.82 1.70 4.72
C VAL A 43 -9.24 0.30 4.49
N LEU A 44 -9.38 -0.20 3.25
CA LEU A 44 -8.75 -1.41 2.76
C LEU A 44 -7.73 -1.06 1.66
N ASP A 45 -6.47 -1.44 1.86
CA ASP A 45 -5.38 -1.32 0.89
C ASP A 45 -5.11 -2.69 0.25
N VAL A 46 -5.44 -2.82 -1.04
CA VAL A 46 -5.34 -4.07 -1.79
C VAL A 46 -4.05 -4.08 -2.59
N ALA A 47 -3.32 -5.21 -2.55
CA ALA A 47 -1.94 -5.31 -3.03
C ALA A 47 -1.03 -4.31 -2.29
N THR A 48 -1.13 -4.32 -0.95
CA THR A 48 -0.47 -3.34 -0.08
C THR A 48 1.07 -3.40 -0.17
N GLY A 49 1.62 -4.50 -0.70
CA GLY A 49 3.05 -4.76 -0.82
C GLY A 49 3.73 -4.60 0.53
N THR A 50 4.77 -3.76 0.57
CA THR A 50 5.44 -3.46 1.84
C THR A 50 4.68 -2.49 2.74
N GLY A 51 3.47 -2.01 2.38
CA GLY A 51 2.60 -1.18 3.21
C GLY A 51 2.85 0.33 3.11
N ALA A 52 3.24 0.84 1.94
CA ALA A 52 3.56 2.26 1.75
C ALA A 52 2.37 3.19 2.03
N VAL A 53 1.17 2.84 1.52
CA VAL A 53 -0.07 3.58 1.72
C VAL A 53 -0.53 3.51 3.17
N LEU A 54 -0.52 2.31 3.78
CA LEU A 54 -0.83 2.13 5.21
C LEU A 54 -0.01 3.07 6.09
N ARG A 55 1.31 3.10 5.87
CA ARG A 55 2.23 4.00 6.58
C ARG A 55 1.91 5.48 6.36
N ALA A 56 1.48 5.86 5.16
CA ALA A 56 1.09 7.23 4.87
C ALA A 56 -0.19 7.61 5.64
N LEU A 57 -1.20 6.73 5.66
CA LEU A 57 -2.47 6.94 6.36
C LEU A 57 -2.31 7.11 7.87
N VAL A 58 -1.51 6.25 8.52
CA VAL A 58 -1.33 6.31 9.99
C VAL A 58 -0.55 7.53 10.48
N ARG A 59 0.21 8.18 9.59
CA ARG A 59 0.97 9.41 9.90
C ARG A 59 0.13 10.69 9.79
N ARG A 60 -1.10 10.61 9.25
CA ARG A 60 -1.98 11.78 9.13
C ARG A 60 -2.60 12.15 10.49
N PRO A 61 -2.82 13.46 10.76
CA PRO A 61 -3.56 13.89 11.95
C PRO A 61 -5.00 13.35 11.98
N SER A 62 -5.67 13.36 10.82
CA SER A 62 -7.01 12.81 10.62
C SER A 62 -6.96 11.38 10.07
N ARG A 63 -6.33 10.47 10.81
CA ARG A 63 -6.20 9.08 10.37
C ARG A 63 -7.53 8.32 10.44
N PRO A 64 -7.75 7.28 9.60
CA PRO A 64 -8.97 6.48 9.63
C PRO A 64 -9.15 5.68 10.92
N ALA A 65 -10.40 5.27 11.20
CA ALA A 65 -10.73 4.41 12.34
C ALA A 65 -9.97 3.08 12.28
N THR A 66 -9.94 2.48 11.09
CA THR A 66 -9.18 1.25 10.83
C THR A 66 -8.55 1.30 9.45
N VAL A 67 -7.36 0.71 9.32
CA VAL A 67 -6.70 0.51 8.04
C VAL A 67 -6.24 -0.95 7.96
N THR A 68 -6.67 -1.66 6.92
CA THR A 68 -6.33 -3.07 6.68
C THR A 68 -5.55 -3.19 5.39
N GLY A 69 -4.41 -3.88 5.42
CA GLY A 69 -3.66 -4.26 4.23
C GLY A 69 -3.98 -5.70 3.82
N LEU A 70 -4.16 -5.93 2.54
CA LEU A 70 -4.26 -7.26 1.94
C LEU A 70 -3.22 -7.40 0.84
N ASP A 71 -2.35 -8.39 0.97
CA ASP A 71 -1.48 -8.83 -0.11
C ASP A 71 -1.54 -10.34 -0.27
N LYS A 72 -1.18 -10.82 -1.46
CA LYS A 72 -1.05 -12.24 -1.77
C LYS A 72 0.36 -12.75 -1.49
N SER A 73 1.38 -11.89 -1.57
CA SER A 73 2.76 -12.23 -1.17
C SER A 73 2.89 -12.22 0.34
N ASP A 74 3.74 -13.11 0.87
CA ASP A 74 4.15 -13.15 2.29
C ASP A 74 5.38 -12.25 2.55
#